data_AF-A0A485NZA9-F1
#
_entry.id   AF-A0A485NZA9-F1
#
_cell.length_a   1.000
_cell.length_b   1.000
_cell.length_c   1.000
_cell.angle_alpha   90.00
_cell.angle_beta   90.00
_cell.angle_gamma   90.00
#
_symmetry.space_group_name_H-M   'P 1'
#
loop_
_entity.id
_entity.type
_entity.pdbx_description
1 polymer ?
#
loop_
_entity_poly.entity_id
_entity_poly.type
_entity_poly.pdbx_seq_one_letter_code
_entity_poly.pdbx_strand_id
1 'polypeptide(L)'
;METFRQYTPMNPEAPENQAAVVMAFVNQAATDIKKKLQKLEDLEGKQIQDLLRIAQHVYNNRETPEDRQLKATEEMTKVLAAVVQKPLDKQKPLDKDQCAYCKEKGHWARECPKKKKPRHDQKPWQPKTTPALFTQDAE
;
A
#
# COMPACT_ATOMS: atom_id res chain seq x y z
N MET A 1 23.67 -28.77 -7.52
CA MET A 1 23.65 -30.23 -7.82
C MET A 1 24.88 -30.94 -7.25
N GLU A 2 26.07 -30.33 -7.29
CA GLU A 2 27.31 -30.95 -6.79
C GLU A 2 27.27 -31.28 -5.29
N THR A 3 26.62 -30.44 -4.48
CA THR A 3 26.44 -30.68 -3.03
C THR A 3 25.71 -31.99 -2.73
N PHE A 4 24.72 -32.36 -3.54
CA PHE A 4 24.02 -33.64 -3.40
C PHE A 4 24.94 -34.83 -3.71
N ARG A 5 25.80 -34.71 -4.74
CA ARG A 5 26.74 -35.77 -5.09
C ARG A 5 27.85 -35.95 -4.04
N GLN A 6 28.20 -34.87 -3.34
CA GLN A 6 29.31 -34.87 -2.39
C GLN A 6 28.91 -35.25 -0.95
N TYR A 7 27.70 -34.87 -0.52
CA TYR A 7 27.28 -35.00 0.88
C TYR A 7 26.05 -35.88 1.09
N THR A 8 25.46 -36.44 0.02
CA THR A 8 24.30 -37.32 0.13
C THR A 8 24.53 -38.60 -0.68
N PRO A 9 24.25 -39.79 -0.14
CA PRO A 9 24.37 -41.04 -0.88
C PRO A 9 23.29 -41.24 -1.96
N MET A 10 22.39 -40.27 -2.17
CA MET A 10 21.33 -40.32 -3.17
C MET A 10 21.81 -39.75 -4.51
N ASN A 11 21.38 -40.34 -5.63
CA ASN A 11 21.66 -39.79 -6.96
C ASN A 11 20.69 -38.64 -7.30
N PRO A 12 21.13 -37.37 -7.41
CA PRO A 12 20.24 -36.24 -7.68
C PRO A 12 19.65 -36.22 -9.10
N GLU A 13 20.15 -37.05 -10.03
CA GLU A 13 19.64 -37.17 -11.39
C GLU A 13 18.61 -38.29 -11.56
N ALA A 14 18.47 -39.15 -10.54
CA ALA A 14 17.47 -40.22 -10.57
C ALA A 14 16.06 -39.62 -10.38
N PRO A 15 15.07 -40.02 -11.20
CA PRO A 15 13.72 -39.48 -11.12
C PRO A 15 13.06 -39.70 -9.75
N GLU A 16 13.40 -40.79 -9.06
CA GLU A 16 12.92 -41.09 -7.71
C GLU A 16 13.36 -40.05 -6.67
N ASN A 17 14.49 -39.38 -6.90
CA ASN A 17 15.04 -38.36 -5.99
C ASN A 17 14.65 -36.93 -6.38
N GLN A 18 13.92 -36.76 -7.48
CA GLN A 18 13.59 -35.45 -8.02
C GLN A 18 12.78 -34.60 -7.04
N ALA A 19 11.83 -35.20 -6.33
CA ALA A 19 11.05 -34.52 -5.30
C ALA A 19 11.94 -33.96 -4.18
N ALA A 20 12.92 -34.73 -3.71
CA ALA A 20 13.86 -34.28 -2.68
C ALA A 20 14.73 -33.11 -3.16
N VAL A 21 15.20 -33.17 -4.41
CA VAL A 21 15.98 -32.10 -5.03
C VAL A 21 15.15 -30.82 -5.20
N VAL A 22 13.90 -30.94 -5.68
CA VAL A 22 12.94 -29.84 -5.81
C VAL A 22 12.69 -29.18 -4.45
N MET A 23 12.38 -29.98 -3.43
CA MET A 23 12.10 -29.48 -2.09
C MET A 23 13.30 -28.76 -1.48
N ALA A 24 14.50 -29.31 -1.62
CA ALA A 24 15.72 -28.66 -1.14
C ALA A 24 16.00 -27.35 -1.87
N PHE A 25 15.81 -27.30 -3.19
CA PHE A 25 15.96 -26.07 -3.96
C PHE A 25 15.03 -24.96 -3.47
N VAL A 26 13.73 -25.28 -3.29
CA VAL A 26 12.75 -24.31 -2.77
C VAL A 26 13.11 -23.86 -1.35
N ASN A 27 13.60 -24.77 -0.51
CA ASN A 27 13.97 -24.45 0.87
C ASN A 27 15.23 -23.59 0.98
N GLN A 28 16.20 -23.76 0.08
CA GLN A 28 17.47 -23.02 0.04
C GLN A 28 17.39 -21.71 -0.77
N ALA A 29 16.35 -21.52 -1.58
CA ALA A 29 16.17 -20.30 -2.37
C ALA A 29 16.00 -19.04 -1.49
N ALA A 30 16.38 -17.88 -2.03
CA ALA A 30 16.14 -16.58 -1.40
C ALA A 30 14.65 -16.37 -1.09
N THR A 31 14.32 -15.59 -0.06
CA THR A 31 12.96 -15.52 0.51
C THR A 31 11.87 -15.10 -0.49
N ASP A 32 12.15 -14.14 -1.35
CA ASP A 32 11.25 -13.66 -2.41
C ASP A 32 11.02 -14.74 -3.48
N ILE A 33 12.10 -15.41 -3.91
CA ILE A 33 12.04 -16.53 -4.85
C ILE A 33 11.26 -17.70 -4.24
N LYS A 34 11.58 -18.10 -3.02
CA LYS A 34 10.88 -19.15 -2.27
C LYS A 34 9.38 -18.86 -2.16
N LYS A 35 9.00 -17.64 -1.78
CA LYS A 35 7.59 -17.21 -1.72
C LYS A 35 6.90 -17.30 -3.08
N LYS A 36 7.59 -17.01 -4.18
CA LYS A 36 7.03 -17.16 -5.53
C LYS A 36 6.84 -18.64 -5.89
N LEU A 37 7.82 -19.49 -5.59
CA LEU A 37 7.77 -20.93 -5.89
C LEU A 37 6.71 -21.66 -5.06
N GLN A 38 6.55 -21.32 -3.78
CA GLN A 38 5.51 -21.91 -2.90
C GLN A 38 4.08 -21.51 -3.28
N LYS A 39 3.90 -20.39 -4.00
CA LYS A 39 2.59 -19.96 -4.50
C LYS A 39 2.16 -20.70 -5.77
N LEU A 40 3.04 -21.46 -6.40
CA LEU A 40 2.65 -22.33 -7.50
C LEU A 40 1.87 -23.48 -6.87
N GLU A 41 0.55 -23.51 -7.07
CA GLU A 41 -0.42 -24.39 -6.38
C GLU A 41 0.00 -25.87 -6.38
N ASP A 42 0.76 -26.32 -7.37
CA ASP A 42 1.42 -27.62 -7.35
C ASP A 42 2.87 -27.51 -7.84
N LEU A 43 3.81 -27.60 -6.90
CA LEU A 43 5.21 -27.90 -7.21
C LEU A 43 5.39 -29.36 -7.67
N GLU A 44 4.38 -30.19 -7.43
CA GLU A 44 4.32 -31.59 -7.83
C GLU A 44 4.40 -31.73 -9.36
N GLY A 45 5.31 -32.57 -9.84
CA GLY A 45 5.54 -32.77 -11.28
C GLY A 45 6.41 -31.71 -11.97
N LYS A 46 6.79 -30.61 -11.30
CA LYS A 46 7.74 -29.64 -11.89
C LYS A 46 9.16 -30.16 -11.84
N GLN A 47 9.88 -29.97 -12.95
CA GLN A 47 11.30 -30.27 -13.01
C GLN A 47 12.09 -29.16 -12.34
N ILE A 48 13.27 -29.49 -11.81
CA ILE A 48 14.19 -28.51 -11.23
C ILE A 48 14.54 -27.38 -12.23
N GLN A 49 14.57 -27.71 -13.52
CA GLN A 49 14.79 -26.76 -14.62
C GLN A 49 13.70 -25.69 -14.72
N ASP A 50 12.44 -26.05 -14.50
CA ASP A 50 11.33 -25.10 -14.52
C ASP A 50 11.43 -24.13 -13.34
N LEU A 51 11.77 -24.66 -12.16
CA LEU A 51 11.96 -23.86 -10.95
C LEU A 51 13.13 -22.90 -11.10
N LEU A 52 14.23 -23.33 -11.73
CA LEU A 52 15.37 -22.47 -12.06
C LEU A 52 14.99 -21.34 -13.00
N ARG A 53 14.19 -21.61 -14.04
CA ARG A 53 13.72 -20.57 -14.98
C ARG A 53 12.86 -19.53 -14.27
N ILE A 54 11.96 -19.97 -13.39
CA ILE A 54 11.12 -19.08 -12.58
C ILE A 54 11.97 -18.28 -11.60
N ALA A 55 12.91 -18.93 -10.91
CA ALA A 55 13.83 -18.26 -9.98
C ALA A 55 14.67 -17.20 -10.68
N GLN A 56 15.19 -17.50 -11.88
CA GLN A 56 15.94 -16.54 -12.68
C GLN A 56 15.07 -15.36 -13.11
N HIS A 57 13.82 -15.60 -13.50
CA HIS A 57 12.90 -14.52 -13.85
C HIS A 57 12.59 -13.63 -12.64
N VAL A 58 12.32 -14.22 -11.47
CA VAL A 58 12.11 -13.44 -10.23
C VAL A 58 13.36 -12.66 -9.88
N TYR A 59 14.54 -13.26 -9.99
CA TYR A 59 15.82 -12.61 -9.71
C TYR A 59 16.08 -11.44 -10.65
N ASN A 60 15.86 -11.60 -11.95
CA ASN A 60 16.10 -10.54 -12.94
C ASN A 60 15.13 -9.36 -12.80
N ASN A 61 13.90 -9.63 -12.36
CA ASN A 61 12.87 -8.62 -12.15
C ASN A 61 12.81 -8.11 -10.70
N ARG A 62 13.74 -8.55 -9.83
CA ARG A 62 13.76 -8.05 -8.46
C ARG A 62 14.25 -6.61 -8.49
N GLU A 63 13.41 -5.72 -8.02
CA GLU A 63 13.85 -4.36 -7.71
C GLU A 63 14.92 -4.47 -6.62
N THR A 64 16.13 -3.97 -6.91
CA THR A 64 17.21 -4.01 -5.92
C THR A 64 16.85 -3.08 -4.76
N PRO A 65 17.33 -3.35 -3.53
CA PRO A 65 17.07 -2.45 -2.41
C PRO A 65 17.52 -1.02 -2.70
N GLU A 66 18.57 -0.84 -3.51
CA GLU A 66 19.04 0.46 -3.99
C GLU A 66 18.02 1.13 -4.92
N ASP A 67 17.46 0.41 -5.90
CA ASP A 67 16.45 0.96 -6.83
C ASP A 67 15.18 1.41 -6.08
N ARG A 68 14.75 0.64 -5.08
CA ARG A 68 13.65 1.03 -4.20
C ARG A 68 13.97 2.30 -3.41
N GLN A 69 15.18 2.39 -2.87
CA GLN A 69 15.60 3.54 -2.08
C GLN A 69 15.74 4.79 -2.97
N LEU A 70 16.29 4.64 -4.17
CA LEU A 70 16.37 5.69 -5.19
C LEU A 70 14.97 6.19 -5.57
N LYS A 71 14.03 5.29 -5.90
CA LYS A 71 12.63 5.66 -6.17
C LYS A 71 11.99 6.40 -5.00
N ALA A 72 12.19 5.94 -3.77
CA ALA A 72 11.68 6.64 -2.59
C ALA A 72 12.28 8.05 -2.47
N THR A 73 13.59 8.21 -2.68
CA THR A 73 14.24 9.53 -2.64
C THR A 73 13.77 10.43 -3.78
N GLU A 74 13.56 9.89 -4.98
CA GLU A 74 13.05 10.63 -6.13
C GLU A 74 11.63 11.13 -5.85
N GLU A 75 10.75 10.27 -5.33
CA GLU A 75 9.39 10.64 -4.95
C GLU A 75 9.38 11.70 -3.84
N MET A 76 10.21 11.54 -2.80
CA MET A 76 10.37 12.57 -1.77
C MET A 76 10.88 13.89 -2.36
N THR A 77 11.83 13.84 -3.30
CA THR A 77 12.38 15.02 -3.98
C THR A 77 11.31 15.72 -4.83
N LYS A 78 10.48 14.97 -5.55
CA LYS A 78 9.35 15.52 -6.32
C LYS A 78 8.35 16.24 -5.42
N VAL A 79 8.00 15.65 -4.27
CA VAL A 79 7.11 16.29 -3.29
C VAL A 79 7.71 17.59 -2.77
N LEU A 80 9.00 17.58 -2.39
CA LEU A 80 9.70 18.79 -1.93
C LEU A 80 9.73 19.87 -3.01
N ALA A 81 10.03 19.51 -4.26
CA ALA A 81 10.03 20.44 -5.39
C ALA A 81 8.64 21.07 -5.62
N ALA A 82 7.57 20.28 -5.52
CA ALA A 82 6.20 20.78 -5.65
C ALA A 82 5.82 21.78 -4.54
N VAL A 83 6.32 21.60 -3.31
CA VAL A 83 6.12 22.53 -2.20
C VAL A 83 6.92 23.83 -2.37
N VAL A 84 8.07 23.78 -3.05
CA VAL A 84 8.89 24.98 -3.35
C VAL A 84 8.32 25.78 -4.53
N GLN A 85 7.82 25.09 -5.57
CA GLN A 85 7.29 25.74 -6.79
C GLN A 85 5.92 26.36 -6.60
N LYS A 86 5.09 25.84 -5.69
CA LYS A 86 3.98 26.61 -5.19
C LYS A 86 4.59 27.65 -4.26
N PRO A 87 4.60 28.95 -4.58
CA PRO A 87 4.80 29.92 -3.52
C PRO A 87 3.73 29.54 -2.49
N LEU A 88 4.17 29.15 -1.30
CA LEU A 88 3.31 29.17 -0.15
C LEU A 88 2.89 30.63 -0.13
N ASP A 89 1.71 30.93 -0.69
CA ASP A 89 1.00 32.17 -0.43
C ASP A 89 1.01 32.19 1.08
N LYS A 90 1.97 32.94 1.64
CA LYS A 90 2.10 33.15 3.06
C LYS A 90 0.79 33.85 3.34
N GLN A 91 -0.24 33.08 3.69
CA GLN A 91 -1.41 33.59 4.36
C GLN A 91 -0.80 34.22 5.58
N LYS A 92 -0.54 35.51 5.45
CA LYS A 92 0.08 36.32 6.48
C LYS A 92 -0.76 36.01 7.71
N PRO A 93 -0.16 35.45 8.77
CA PRO A 93 -0.92 35.06 9.95
C PRO A 93 -1.85 36.21 10.30
N LEU A 94 -3.15 35.93 10.41
CA LEU A 94 -4.12 36.94 10.80
C LEU A 94 -3.61 37.55 12.10
N ASP A 95 -3.49 38.87 12.12
CA ASP A 95 -3.13 39.59 13.33
C ASP A 95 -4.19 39.32 14.41
N LYS A 96 -3.82 39.43 15.69
CA LYS A 96 -4.68 39.03 16.82
C LYS A 96 -6.07 39.67 16.81
N ASP A 97 -6.19 40.83 16.17
CA ASP A 97 -7.42 41.61 16.08
C ASP A 97 -8.01 41.71 14.66
N GLN A 98 -7.52 40.90 13.70
CA GLN A 98 -8.01 40.88 12.32
C GLN A 98 -9.16 39.87 12.12
N CYS A 99 -10.24 40.35 11.51
CA CYS A 99 -11.36 39.55 11.09
C CYS A 99 -10.95 38.51 10.03
N ALA A 100 -11.13 37.22 10.30
CA ALA A 100 -10.83 36.16 9.33
C ALA A 100 -11.71 36.20 8.06
N TYR A 101 -12.85 36.91 8.08
CA TYR A 101 -13.76 37.01 6.93
C TYR A 101 -13.40 38.18 5.99
N CYS A 102 -13.24 39.39 6.52
CA CYS A 102 -12.97 40.60 5.71
C CYS A 102 -11.55 41.17 5.85
N LYS A 103 -10.71 40.61 6.73
CA LYS A 103 -9.32 41.03 7.03
C LYS A 103 -9.16 42.42 7.67
N GLU A 104 -10.24 43.08 8.09
CA GLU A 104 -10.23 44.35 8.81
C GLU A 104 -9.99 44.14 10.32
N LYS A 105 -9.39 45.12 10.99
CA LYS A 105 -9.12 45.06 12.44
C LYS A 105 -10.32 45.52 13.28
N GLY A 106 -10.38 45.08 14.53
CA GLY A 106 -11.33 45.57 15.53
C GLY A 106 -12.62 44.76 15.66
N HIS A 107 -12.74 43.63 14.95
CA HIS A 107 -13.86 42.69 15.10
C HIS A 107 -13.45 41.27 14.69
N TRP A 108 -14.09 40.26 15.28
CA TRP A 108 -13.88 38.87 14.88
C TRP A 108 -14.80 38.47 13.72
N ALA A 109 -14.49 37.36 13.04
CA ALA A 109 -15.27 36.88 11.90
C ALA A 109 -16.74 36.53 12.21
N ARG A 110 -17.11 36.39 13.49
CA ARG A 110 -18.49 36.18 13.95
C ARG A 110 -19.29 37.49 14.04
N GLU A 111 -18.59 38.61 14.19
CA GLU A 111 -19.14 39.96 14.38
C GLU A 111 -18.97 40.83 13.13
N CYS A 112 -18.44 40.24 12.05
CA CYS A 112 -18.14 40.97 10.85
C CYS A 112 -19.41 41.57 10.23
N PRO A 113 -19.50 42.91 10.09
CA PRO A 113 -20.68 43.58 9.53
C PRO A 113 -20.90 43.22 8.05
N LYS A 114 -19.84 42.78 7.35
CA LYS A 114 -19.91 42.30 5.96
C LYS A 114 -20.42 40.86 5.85
N LYS A 115 -20.56 40.14 6.97
CA LYS A 115 -21.06 38.77 6.99
C LYS A 115 -22.57 38.78 7.14
N LYS A 116 -23.29 38.41 6.07
CA LYS A 116 -24.74 38.20 6.14
C LYS A 116 -25.02 37.13 7.19
N LYS A 117 -25.82 37.45 8.22
CA LYS A 117 -26.22 36.46 9.23
C LYS A 117 -26.92 35.30 8.51
N PRO A 118 -26.48 34.04 8.63
CA PRO A 118 -27.35 32.93 8.28
C PRO A 118 -28.58 33.04 9.18
N ARG A 119 -29.78 33.01 8.57
CA ARG A 119 -31.01 32.92 9.34
C ARG A 119 -30.90 31.67 10.21
N HIS A 120 -30.97 31.85 11.52
CA HIS A 120 -31.10 30.75 12.44
C HIS A 120 -32.54 30.25 12.32
N ASP A 121 -32.80 29.38 11.34
CA ASP A 121 -34.04 28.62 11.25
C ASP A 121 -34.13 27.75 12.51
N GLN A 122 -34.82 28.28 13.51
CA GLN A 122 -35.23 27.53 14.70
C GLN A 122 -36.25 26.49 14.26
N LYS A 123 -35.79 25.32 13.82
CA LYS A 123 -36.64 24.13 13.79
C LYS A 123 -36.24 23.23 14.96
N PRO A 124 -37.10 23.07 15.99
CA PRO A 124 -36.80 22.19 17.11
C PRO A 124 -36.60 20.76 16.62
N TRP A 125 -35.49 20.15 17.02
CA TRP A 125 -35.13 18.77 16.69
C TRP A 125 -36.25 17.82 17.14
N GLN A 126 -36.71 16.96 16.22
CA GLN A 126 -37.67 15.89 16.50
C GLN A 126 -36.94 14.56 16.28
N PRO A 127 -36.86 13.64 17.26
CA PRO A 127 -36.32 12.31 17.04
C PRO A 127 -37.23 11.51 16.10
N LYS A 128 -36.65 10.91 15.06
CA LYS A 128 -37.36 10.03 14.12
C LYS A 128 -37.34 8.61 14.66
N THR A 129 -38.47 8.11 15.16
CA THR A 129 -38.69 6.67 15.39
C THR A 129 -39.04 5.99 14.07
N THR A 130 -38.28 4.95 13.72
CA THR A 130 -38.54 4.07 12.57
C THR A 130 -39.64 3.05 12.91
N PRO A 131 -40.68 2.86 12.08
CA PRO A 131 -41.60 1.74 12.25
C PRO A 131 -40.94 0.44 11.75
N ALA A 132 -41.03 -0.62 12.54
CA ALA A 132 -40.62 -1.96 12.13
C ALA A 132 -41.55 -2.48 11.03
N LEU A 133 -40.98 -2.80 9.86
CA LEU A 133 -41.70 -3.43 8.75
C LEU A 133 -41.71 -4.94 8.98
N PHE A 134 -42.89 -5.50 9.29
CA PHE A 134 -43.13 -6.94 9.36
C PHE A 134 -43.13 -7.52 7.93
N THR A 135 -42.30 -8.51 7.64
CA THR A 135 -42.39 -9.33 6.42
C THR A 135 -43.34 -10.49 6.69
N GLN A 136 -44.31 -10.70 5.81
CA GLN A 136 -45.11 -11.94 5.77
C GLN A 136 -44.79 -12.64 4.45
N ASP A 137 -44.33 -13.88 4.58
CA ASP A 137 -43.96 -14.81 3.52
C ASP A 137 -45.16 -15.61 2.98
N ALA A 138 -44.95 -16.11 1.76
CA ALA A 138 -45.49 -17.34 1.16
C ALA A 138 -46.94 -17.36 0.63
N GLU A 139 -47.07 -17.56 -0.68
CA GLU A 139 -47.42 -18.88 -1.25
C GLU A 139 -46.76 -19.09 -2.61
#